data_AF-A0A919WKK8-F1
#
_entry.id   AF-A0A919WKK8-F1
#
_cell.length_a   1.000
_cell.length_b   1.000
_cell.length_c   1.000
_cell.angle_alpha   90.00
_cell.angle_beta   90.00
_cell.angle_gamma   90.00
#
_symmetry.space_group_name_H-M   'P 1'
#
loop_
_entity.id
_entity.type
_entity.pdbx_description
1 polymer ?
#
loop_
_entity_poly.entity_id
_entity_poly.type
_entity_poly.pdbx_seq_one_letter_code
_entity_poly.pdbx_strand_id
1 'polypeptide(L)' 'MGGYFLLAIVIIGIFIGLMITRKESTENNGLSKRGLMKLLILLAFIFICVVVVVFLTPESWL' A
#
# COMPACT_ATOMS: atom_id res chain seq x y z
N MET A 1 19.58 6.51 -3.97
CA MET A 1 18.86 5.28 -4.39
C MET A 1 17.58 5.00 -3.57
N GLY A 2 17.46 5.46 -2.32
CA GLY A 2 16.28 5.20 -1.47
C GLY A 2 14.94 5.78 -1.97
N GLY A 3 14.94 6.90 -2.70
CA GLY A 3 13.71 7.50 -3.24
C GLY A 3 12.96 6.62 -4.26
N TYR A 4 13.69 5.90 -5.13
CA TYR A 4 13.08 4.97 -6.09
C TYR A 4 12.48 3.74 -5.41
N PHE A 5 13.02 3.33 -4.26
CA PHE A 5 12.51 2.22 -3.47
C PHE A 5 11.14 2.55 -2.84
N LEU A 6 10.99 3.76 -2.28
CA LEU A 6 9.70 4.25 -1.80
C LEU A 6 8.67 4.33 -2.92
N LEU A 7 9.07 4.84 -4.09
CA LEU A 7 8.20 4.93 -5.26
C LEU A 7 7.72 3.54 -5.71
N ALA A 8 8.61 2.54 -5.73
CA ALA A 8 8.26 1.16 -6.07
C ALA A 8 7.25 0.56 -5.09
N ILE A 9 7.43 0.77 -3.78
CA ILE A 9 6.50 0.29 -2.74
C ILE A 9 5.10 0.90 -2.95
N VAL A 10 5.02 2.20 -3.22
CA VAL A 10 3.75 2.89 -3.46
C VAL A 10 3.06 2.34 -4.71
N ILE A 11 3.79 2.16 -5.82
CA ILE A 11 3.24 1.62 -7.07
C ILE A 11 2.69 0.20 -6.85
N ILE A 12 3.46 -0.68 -6.20
CA ILE A 12 3.02 -2.04 -5.89
C ILE A 12 1.77 -2.01 -5.01
N GLY A 13 1.75 -1.15 -3.99
CA GLY A 13 0.59 -0.94 -3.13
C GLY A 13 -0.67 -0.54 -3.89
N ILE A 14 -0.54 0.37 -4.86
CA ILE A 14 -1.66 0.79 -5.72
C ILE A 14 -2.18 -0.38 -6.55
N PHE A 15 -1.30 -1.16 -7.19
CA PHE A 15 -1.70 -2.33 -7.97
C PHE A 15 -2.45 -3.37 -7.12
N ILE A 16 -1.92 -3.69 -5.94
CA ILE A 16 -2.57 -4.63 -5.01
C ILE A 16 -3.94 -4.08 -4.57
N GLY A 17 -4.02 -2.79 -4.22
CA GLY A 17 -5.27 -2.13 -3.83
C GLY A 17 -6.30 -2.15 -4.95
N LEU A 18 -5.90 -1.90 -6.20
CA LEU A 18 -6.74 -2.02 -7.38
C LEU A 18 -7.23 -3.46 -7.60
N MET A 19 -6.37 -4.46 -7.44
CA MET A 19 -6.76 -5.87 -7.57
C MET A 19 -7.79 -6.27 -6.51
N ILE A 20 -7.59 -5.88 -5.25
CA ILE A 20 -8.55 -6.13 -4.15
C ILE A 20 -9.88 -5.45 -4.45
N THR A 21 -9.84 -4.18 -4.84
CA THR A 21 -11.02 -3.38 -5.16
C THR A 21 -11.81 -3.97 -6.32
N ARG A 22 -11.13 -4.35 -7.41
CA ARG A 22 -11.77 -4.98 -8.59
C ARG A 22 -12.39 -6.33 -8.23
N LYS A 23 -11.68 -7.15 -7.46
CA LYS A 23 -12.18 -8.46 -7.03
C LYS A 23 -13.44 -8.32 -6.17
N GLU A 24 -13.39 -7.49 -5.13
CA GLU A 24 -14.51 -7.27 -4.22
C GLU A 24 -15.71 -6.63 -4.95
N SER A 25 -15.46 -5.65 -5.83
CA SER A 25 -16.52 -5.02 -6.62
C SER A 25 -17.22 -5.99 -7.57
N THR A 26 -16.51 -7.00 -8.09
CA THR A 26 -17.09 -8.01 -8.99
C THR A 26 -17.86 -9.08 -8.23
N GLU A 27 -17.35 -9.51 -7.07
CA GLU A 27 -17.97 -10.56 -6.25
C GLU A 27 -19.17 -10.04 -5.44
N ASN A 28 -19.09 -8.81 -4.93
CA ASN A 28 -20.05 -8.26 -3.94
C ASN A 28 -20.85 -7.06 -4.46
N ASN A 29 -20.75 -6.71 -5.75
CA ASN A 29 -21.39 -5.55 -6.37
C ASN A 29 -21.03 -4.21 -5.68
N GLY A 30 -19.87 -4.18 -5.01
CA GLY A 30 -19.39 -3.05 -4.21
C GLY A 30 -18.29 -3.46 -3.21
N LEU A 31 -17.75 -2.49 -2.46
CA LEU A 31 -16.77 -2.78 -1.42
C LEU A 31 -17.46 -3.35 -0.17
N SER A 32 -17.26 -4.63 0.11
CA SER A 32 -17.66 -5.24 1.37
C SER A 32 -16.84 -4.68 2.55
N LYS A 33 -17.38 -4.75 3.77
CA LYS A 33 -16.65 -4.46 5.02
C LYS A 33 -15.33 -5.24 5.11
N ARG A 34 -15.31 -6.48 4.58
CA ARG A 34 -14.11 -7.31 4.51
C ARG A 34 -13.10 -6.78 3.49
N GLY A 35 -13.57 -6.27 2.35
CA GLY A 35 -12.74 -5.60 1.34
C GLY A 35 -12.09 -4.33 1.88
N LEU A 36 -12.87 -3.50 2.59
CA LEU A 36 -12.36 -2.31 3.29
C LEU A 36 -11.27 -2.66 4.31
N MET A 37 -11.48 -3.70 5.12
CA MET A 37 -10.46 -4.17 6.07
C MET A 37 -9.16 -4.60 5.38
N LYS A 38 -9.25 -5.32 4.25
CA LYS A 38 -8.07 -5.70 3.46
C LYS A 38 -7.31 -4.48 2.93
N LEU A 39 -8.02 -3.46 2.44
CA LEU A 39 -7.42 -2.21 1.97
C LEU A 39 -6.79 -1.40 3.10
N LEU A 40 -7.43 -1.35 4.28
CA LEU A 40 -6.88 -0.70 5.47
C LEU A 40 -5.59 -1.38 5.95
N ILE A 41 -5.55 -2.71 5.94
CA ILE A 41 -4.33 -3.47 6.28
C ILE A 41 -3.21 -3.16 5.27
N LEU A 42 -3.53 -3.12 3.98
CA LEU A 42 -2.57 -2.77 2.94
C LEU A 42 -2.02 -1.35 3.13
N LEU A 43 -2.90 -0.39 3.44
CA LEU A 43 -2.50 0.98 3.70
C LEU A 43 -1.61 1.09 4.94
N ALA A 44 -1.96 0.41 6.03
CA ALA A 44 -1.15 0.38 7.25
C ALA A 44 0.24 -0.23 6.99
N PHE A 45 0.30 -1.30 6.19
CA PHE A 45 1.57 -1.92 5.80
C PHE A 45 2.46 -0.96 5.00
N ILE A 46 1.91 -0.30 3.97
CA ILE A 46 2.64 0.69 3.18
C ILE A 46 3.13 1.83 4.07
N PHE A 47 2.29 2.33 4.97
CA PHE A 47 2.66 3.38 5.91
C PHE A 47 3.83 2.97 6.80
N ILE A 48 3.80 1.77 7.38
CA ILE A 48 4.90 1.25 8.20
C ILE A 48 6.18 1.13 7.37
N CYS A 49 6.11 0.59 6.13
CA CYS A 49 7.28 0.51 5.25
C CYS A 49 7.87 1.90 4.95
N VAL A 50 7.02 2.89 4.67
CA VAL A 50 7.48 4.27 4.42
C VAL A 50 8.15 4.85 5.67
N VAL A 51 7.52 4.71 6.85
CA VAL A 51 8.09 5.18 8.12
C VAL A 51 9.43 4.50 8.41
N VAL A 52 9.52 3.18 8.26
CA VAL A 52 10.77 2.43 8.46
C VAL A 52 11.86 2.94 7.53
N VAL A 53 11.57 3.07 6.22
CA VAL A 53 12.57 3.52 5.24
C VAL A 53 13.00 4.96 5.52
N VAL A 54 12.08 5.85 5.84
CA VAL A 54 12.43 7.23 6.17
C VAL A 54 13.24 7.27 7.47
N PHE A 55 12.74 6.73 8.59
CA PHE A 55 13.40 6.91 9.89
C PHE A 55 14.66 6.06 10.11
N LEU A 56 14.76 4.86 9.53
CA LEU A 56 15.92 3.97 9.74
C LEU A 56 17.02 4.15 8.70
N THR A 57 16.76 4.87 7.60
CA THR A 57 17.76 5.11 6.55
C THR A 57 18.02 6.62 6.45
N PRO A 58 18.94 7.21 7.23
CA PRO A 58 19.20 8.65 7.25
C PRO A 58 19.70 9.20 5.90
N GLU A 59 20.34 8.35 5.09
CA GLU A 59 20.72 8.64 3.70
C GLU A 59 19.55 8.69 2.70
N SER A 60 18.31 8.52 3.17
CA SER A 60 17.09 8.83 2.41
C SER A 60 16.60 10.28 2.57
N TRP A 61 17.18 11.05 3.50
CA TRP A 61 16.82 12.44 3.81
C TRP A 61 17.67 13.46 3.04
N LEU A 62 18.84 13.03 2.55
CA LEU A 62 19.80 13.79 1.75
C LEU A 62 19.54 13.58 0.26
#